data_AF-A0A0M2LW07-F1
#
_entry.id   AF-A0A0M2LW07-F1
#
_cell.length_a   1.000
_cell.length_b   1.000
_cell.length_c   1.000
_cell.angle_alpha   90.00
_cell.angle_beta   90.00
_cell.angle_gamma   90.00
#
_symmetry.space_group_name_H-M   'P 1'
#
loop_
_entity.id
_entity.type
_entity.pdbx_description
1 polymer ?
#
loop_
_entity_poly.entity_id
_entity_poly.type
_entity_poly.pdbx_seq_one_letter_code
_entity_poly.pdbx_strand_id
1 'polypeptide(L)'
;MMRWLRAFVGVLGLLLVMVALTPRAEAAPTCTGKFVNPITDVCWSCLFPLSIGGAKIWPGSRPDTNNPASPICACADPLPRIGISVGFWEPVRLADVTMKPWCFPNLGGTRIAPGFDIGQGYLAGPSMVGGRSQSTAKWHVHWYVYPLLYWMEILTDFLCFEQASFDIAYMTEIDPLWQDDSLTAIINPEAIVFANPIAQAACAGDCIAGTAALPLDALFWCAGCQGSMYPLNGNIPASIGHVQSSRLALSRFAYKMHREGLAWGTMGSEGLCKKYLMPIMRKQQYRFQMVNPIPTVSGRFACSAIGASTMPPDAGRAFPAGGEDMGYLVWRKRNCCVF
;
A
#
# COMPACT_ATOMS: atom_id res chain seq x y z
N MET A 1 52.36 49.99 -3.76
CA MET A 1 52.18 48.58 -4.17
C MET A 1 51.83 47.64 -3.01
N MET A 2 52.59 47.60 -1.91
CA MET A 2 52.44 46.57 -0.86
C MET A 2 51.12 46.58 -0.07
N ARG A 3 50.46 47.74 0.07
CA ARG A 3 49.14 47.87 0.73
C ARG A 3 47.98 47.31 -0.12
N TRP A 4 48.06 47.44 -1.44
CA TRP A 4 47.05 46.93 -2.35
C TRP A 4 47.10 45.40 -2.45
N LEU A 5 48.30 44.81 -2.40
CA LEU A 5 48.46 43.35 -2.37
C LEU A 5 47.84 42.72 -1.11
N ARG A 6 48.02 43.34 0.07
CA ARG A 6 47.45 42.85 1.33
C ARG A 6 45.92 42.93 1.36
N ALA A 7 45.35 44.00 0.80
CA ALA A 7 43.91 44.13 0.64
C ALA A 7 43.36 43.07 -0.33
N PHE A 8 44.05 42.81 -1.43
CA PHE A 8 43.63 41.81 -2.42
C PHE A 8 43.67 40.39 -1.85
N VAL A 9 44.72 40.03 -1.10
CA VAL A 9 44.83 38.72 -0.43
C VAL A 9 43.76 38.57 0.66
N GLY A 10 43.45 39.63 1.40
CA GLY A 10 42.38 39.63 2.40
C GLY A 10 40.99 39.39 1.79
N VAL A 11 40.69 40.07 0.67
CA VAL A 11 39.42 39.89 -0.07
C VAL A 11 39.33 38.50 -0.70
N LEU A 12 40.43 37.99 -1.26
CA LEU A 12 40.48 36.64 -1.83
C LEU A 12 40.27 35.56 -0.76
N GLY A 13 40.87 35.75 0.42
CA GLY A 13 40.68 34.87 1.58
C GLY A 13 39.24 34.88 2.08
N LEU A 14 38.60 36.06 2.15
CA LEU A 14 37.20 36.18 2.55
C LEU A 14 36.24 35.52 1.54
N LEU A 15 36.52 35.64 0.24
CA LEU A 15 35.78 34.98 -0.83
C LEU A 15 35.91 33.46 -0.78
N LEU A 16 37.12 32.94 -0.52
CA LEU A 16 37.37 31.50 -0.35
C LEU A 16 36.64 30.92 0.87
N VAL A 17 36.59 31.66 1.99
CA VAL A 17 35.83 31.25 3.18
C VAL A 17 34.32 31.27 2.92
N MET A 18 33.80 32.27 2.19
CA MET A 18 32.38 32.34 1.80
C MET A 18 31.98 31.21 0.84
N VAL A 19 32.86 30.76 -0.05
CA VAL A 19 32.61 29.61 -0.93
C VAL A 19 32.66 28.29 -0.14
N ALA A 20 33.57 28.16 0.83
CA ALA A 20 33.67 26.97 1.69
C ALA A 20 32.51 26.83 2.69
N LEU A 21 31.83 27.94 3.01
CA LEU A 21 30.63 27.99 3.86
C LEU A 21 29.32 27.84 3.09
N THR A 22 29.36 27.63 1.77
CA THR A 22 28.15 27.28 1.03
C THR A 22 27.61 25.95 1.59
N PRO A 23 26.35 25.90 2.06
CA PRO A 23 25.77 24.64 2.48
C PRO A 23 25.81 23.70 1.28
N ARG A 24 26.42 22.53 1.45
CA ARG A 24 26.29 21.45 0.46
C ARG A 24 24.81 21.13 0.35
N ALA A 25 24.18 21.53 -0.73
CA ALA A 25 22.89 20.97 -1.11
C ALA A 25 23.14 19.48 -1.39
N GLU A 26 22.85 18.61 -0.43
CA GLU A 26 22.66 17.19 -0.75
C GLU A 26 21.59 17.14 -1.84
N ALA A 27 21.93 16.57 -2.98
CA ALA A 27 20.97 16.31 -4.03
C ALA A 27 19.85 15.48 -3.40
N ALA A 28 18.64 16.04 -3.32
CA ALA A 28 17.49 15.28 -2.87
C ALA A 28 17.41 14.00 -3.71
N PRO A 29 17.20 12.83 -3.08
CA PRO A 29 17.17 11.58 -3.82
C PRO A 29 16.12 11.68 -4.91
N THR A 30 16.52 11.37 -6.15
CA THR A 30 15.69 11.53 -7.34
C THR A 30 14.43 10.69 -7.19
N CYS A 31 13.26 11.33 -7.13
CA CYS A 31 11.99 10.61 -7.09
C CYS A 31 11.65 10.16 -8.50
N THR A 32 11.44 8.86 -8.69
CA THR A 32 11.21 8.27 -10.02
C THR A 32 9.83 7.62 -10.05
N GLY A 33 9.07 7.89 -11.11
CA GLY A 33 7.76 7.29 -11.32
C GLY A 33 7.05 7.88 -12.51
N LYS A 34 5.92 7.26 -12.89
CA LYS A 34 5.02 7.76 -13.93
C LYS A 34 3.62 7.91 -13.36
N PHE A 35 2.86 8.87 -13.89
CA PHE A 35 1.45 8.97 -13.59
C PHE A 35 0.74 7.70 -14.08
N VAL A 36 -0.10 7.11 -13.22
CA VAL A 36 -0.78 5.85 -13.54
C VAL A 36 -1.75 6.08 -14.69
N ASN A 37 -1.55 5.38 -15.80
CA ASN A 37 -2.49 5.41 -16.92
C ASN A 37 -3.65 4.42 -16.65
N PRO A 38 -4.90 4.89 -16.48
CA PRO A 38 -6.06 4.04 -16.20
C PRO A 38 -6.32 2.95 -17.24
N ILE A 39 -5.90 3.17 -18.48
CA ILE A 39 -6.18 2.26 -19.61
C ILE A 39 -5.12 1.18 -19.68
N THR A 40 -3.83 1.57 -19.64
CA THR A 40 -2.72 0.64 -19.92
C THR A 40 -2.08 0.05 -18.67
N ASP A 41 -2.11 0.74 -17.53
CA ASP A 41 -1.39 0.32 -16.32
C ASP A 41 -2.28 -0.46 -15.34
N VAL A 42 -3.58 -0.59 -15.63
CA VAL A 42 -4.58 -1.26 -14.80
C VAL A 42 -4.91 -2.64 -15.34
N CYS A 43 -4.90 -3.63 -14.46
CA CYS A 43 -5.33 -4.97 -14.80
C CYS A 43 -6.87 -5.04 -14.80
N TRP A 44 -7.52 -4.85 -15.93
CA TRP A 44 -8.99 -4.95 -16.02
C TRP A 44 -9.54 -6.33 -15.71
N SER A 45 -8.75 -7.38 -15.97
CA SER A 45 -9.14 -8.75 -15.59
C SER A 45 -9.24 -8.93 -14.06
N CYS A 46 -8.66 -8.03 -13.28
CA CYS A 46 -8.63 -8.07 -11.82
C CYS A 46 -9.96 -7.65 -11.16
N LEU A 47 -10.87 -7.04 -11.94
CA LEU A 47 -12.26 -6.74 -11.57
C LEU A 47 -13.10 -8.01 -11.36
N PHE A 48 -12.72 -9.11 -12.00
CA PHE A 48 -13.43 -10.38 -11.95
C PHE A 48 -13.02 -11.27 -10.75
N PRO A 49 -13.91 -12.15 -10.29
CA PRO A 49 -15.25 -12.42 -10.84
C PRO A 49 -16.32 -11.40 -10.45
N LEU A 50 -17.34 -11.31 -11.31
CA LEU A 50 -18.61 -10.62 -11.04
C LEU A 50 -19.65 -11.65 -10.60
N SER A 51 -20.33 -11.35 -9.51
CA SER A 51 -21.34 -12.22 -8.91
C SER A 51 -22.67 -11.49 -8.71
N ILE A 52 -23.75 -12.24 -8.87
CA ILE A 52 -25.10 -11.83 -8.47
C ILE A 52 -25.61 -12.89 -7.49
N GLY A 53 -25.74 -12.52 -6.22
CA GLY A 53 -25.93 -13.46 -5.13
C GLY A 53 -24.81 -14.51 -5.13
N GLY A 54 -25.18 -15.78 -4.98
CA GLY A 54 -24.23 -16.90 -5.01
C GLY A 54 -23.71 -17.24 -6.41
N ALA A 55 -24.35 -16.75 -7.47
CA ALA A 55 -24.02 -17.10 -8.84
C ALA A 55 -22.92 -16.18 -9.40
N LYS A 56 -21.87 -16.78 -10.00
CA LYS A 56 -20.81 -16.05 -10.71
C LYS A 56 -21.25 -15.82 -12.15
N ILE A 57 -21.81 -14.65 -12.44
CA ILE A 57 -22.26 -14.27 -13.79
C ILE A 57 -21.07 -14.17 -14.75
N TRP A 58 -19.97 -13.59 -14.27
CA TRP A 58 -18.72 -13.56 -15.02
C TRP A 58 -17.61 -14.24 -14.21
N PRO A 59 -17.29 -15.51 -14.51
CA PRO A 59 -16.24 -16.22 -13.80
C PRO A 59 -14.88 -15.57 -14.10
N GLY A 60 -14.06 -15.42 -13.07
CA GLY A 60 -12.68 -15.00 -13.18
C GLY A 60 -11.75 -16.18 -12.90
N SER A 61 -10.54 -16.13 -13.45
CA SER A 61 -9.46 -17.10 -13.11
C SER A 61 -8.86 -16.89 -11.72
N ARG A 62 -9.47 -16.01 -10.90
CA ARG A 62 -8.95 -15.54 -9.62
C ARG A 62 -9.85 -15.96 -8.46
N PRO A 63 -9.25 -16.29 -7.29
CA PRO A 63 -9.99 -16.69 -6.09
C PRO A 63 -10.89 -15.56 -5.59
N ASP A 64 -12.16 -15.85 -5.31
CA ASP A 64 -13.12 -14.85 -4.85
C ASP A 64 -13.60 -15.15 -3.45
N THR A 65 -13.95 -14.11 -2.70
CA THR A 65 -14.48 -14.26 -1.35
C THR A 65 -15.91 -14.76 -1.38
N ASN A 66 -16.42 -15.17 -0.22
CA ASN A 66 -17.80 -15.63 -0.09
C ASN A 66 -18.78 -14.48 -0.41
N ASN A 67 -19.55 -14.66 -1.48
CA ASN A 67 -20.62 -13.76 -1.86
C ASN A 67 -21.92 -14.14 -1.12
N PRO A 68 -22.86 -13.19 -0.92
CA PRO A 68 -24.16 -13.47 -0.33
C PRO A 68 -24.91 -14.53 -1.14
N ALA A 69 -25.58 -15.49 -0.49
CA ALA A 69 -26.21 -16.60 -1.21
C ALA A 69 -27.44 -16.18 -2.03
N SER A 70 -28.27 -15.30 -1.46
CA SER A 70 -29.49 -14.81 -2.14
C SER A 70 -29.12 -13.77 -3.20
N PRO A 71 -29.68 -13.85 -4.43
CA PRO A 71 -29.55 -12.79 -5.44
C PRO A 71 -30.39 -11.54 -5.12
N ILE A 72 -31.38 -11.67 -4.24
CA ILE A 72 -32.25 -10.59 -3.79
C ILE A 72 -31.76 -10.11 -2.43
N CYS A 73 -31.65 -8.78 -2.29
CA CYS A 73 -31.31 -8.11 -1.05
C CYS A 73 -32.35 -7.04 -0.72
N ALA A 74 -32.58 -6.79 0.56
CA ALA A 74 -33.48 -5.76 1.04
C ALA A 74 -32.73 -4.89 2.05
N CYS A 75 -32.67 -3.59 1.79
CA CYS A 75 -32.03 -2.62 2.68
C CYS A 75 -33.09 -1.68 3.25
N ALA A 76 -33.13 -1.56 4.56
CA ALA A 76 -34.17 -0.81 5.28
C ALA A 76 -33.90 0.71 5.36
N ASP A 77 -32.68 1.17 5.07
CA ASP A 77 -32.27 2.58 5.25
C ASP A 77 -32.22 3.37 3.92
N PRO A 78 -32.85 4.55 3.80
CA PRO A 78 -33.89 5.17 4.64
C PRO A 78 -35.32 4.71 4.31
N LEU A 79 -35.50 3.90 3.26
CA LEU A 79 -36.74 3.23 2.89
C LEU A 79 -36.40 1.79 2.48
N PRO A 80 -37.29 0.81 2.71
CA PRO A 80 -37.09 -0.57 2.27
C PRO A 80 -36.99 -0.60 0.76
N ARG A 81 -35.76 -0.73 0.25
CA ARG A 81 -35.48 -0.91 -1.16
C ARG A 81 -35.09 -2.36 -1.37
N ILE A 82 -35.74 -3.02 -2.32
CA ILE A 82 -35.44 -4.38 -2.74
C ILE A 82 -34.58 -4.26 -3.98
N GLY A 83 -33.46 -4.95 -3.97
CA GLY A 83 -32.46 -4.86 -5.01
C GLY A 83 -31.81 -6.20 -5.32
N ILE A 84 -30.84 -6.15 -6.20
CA ILE A 84 -30.02 -7.27 -6.62
C ILE A 84 -28.68 -7.19 -5.89
N SER A 85 -28.32 -8.27 -5.21
CA SER A 85 -27.01 -8.35 -4.55
C SER A 85 -25.94 -8.57 -5.61
N VAL A 86 -25.01 -7.64 -5.76
CA VAL A 86 -23.87 -7.75 -6.66
C VAL A 86 -22.57 -7.82 -5.86
N GLY A 87 -21.62 -8.60 -6.36
CA GLY A 87 -20.29 -8.71 -5.77
C GLY A 87 -19.21 -8.60 -6.84
N PHE A 88 -18.29 -7.65 -6.67
CA PHE A 88 -17.22 -7.36 -7.62
C PHE A 88 -15.97 -6.81 -6.92
N TRP A 89 -14.89 -6.63 -7.67
CA TRP A 89 -13.66 -6.02 -7.18
C TRP A 89 -13.50 -4.60 -7.74
N GLU A 90 -13.46 -3.60 -6.86
CA GLU A 90 -13.27 -2.20 -7.23
C GLU A 90 -11.84 -1.72 -6.92
N PRO A 91 -11.18 -1.03 -7.87
CA PRO A 91 -9.97 -0.25 -7.62
C PRO A 91 -10.37 1.05 -6.90
N VAL A 92 -10.11 1.13 -5.60
CA VAL A 92 -10.62 2.22 -4.74
C VAL A 92 -9.53 3.14 -4.23
N ARG A 93 -8.31 2.64 -4.18
CA ARG A 93 -7.18 3.30 -3.55
C ARG A 93 -5.94 3.06 -4.38
N LEU A 94 -5.10 4.06 -4.41
CA LEU A 94 -3.77 4.00 -4.98
C LEU A 94 -2.80 4.26 -3.84
N ALA A 95 -1.65 3.63 -3.86
CA ALA A 95 -0.65 3.79 -2.82
C ALA A 95 0.75 3.88 -3.41
N ASP A 96 1.52 4.86 -2.98
CA ASP A 96 2.96 4.87 -3.21
C ASP A 96 3.67 4.29 -2.00
N VAL A 97 4.72 3.51 -2.27
CA VAL A 97 5.58 2.94 -1.25
C VAL A 97 7.03 3.22 -1.64
N THR A 98 7.69 4.06 -0.87
CA THR A 98 9.03 4.58 -1.18
C THR A 98 9.87 4.69 0.09
N MET A 99 11.19 4.60 -0.05
CA MET A 99 12.11 4.92 1.05
C MET A 99 12.44 6.42 1.09
N LYS A 100 12.09 7.17 0.04
CA LYS A 100 12.38 8.60 -0.10
C LYS A 100 11.19 9.38 0.48
N PRO A 101 11.38 10.17 1.55
CA PRO A 101 10.29 10.94 2.13
C PRO A 101 9.79 11.94 1.11
N TRP A 102 8.47 12.15 1.08
CA TRP A 102 7.82 13.12 0.19
C TRP A 102 7.89 12.78 -1.31
N CYS A 103 8.22 11.55 -1.68
CA CYS A 103 8.29 11.10 -3.07
C CYS A 103 6.98 10.43 -3.52
N PHE A 104 6.40 10.90 -4.63
CA PHE A 104 5.12 10.46 -5.16
C PHE A 104 5.28 9.77 -6.54
N PRO A 105 5.70 8.49 -6.59
CA PRO A 105 5.85 7.72 -7.82
C PRO A 105 4.62 7.73 -8.72
N ASN A 106 3.43 7.52 -8.17
CA ASN A 106 2.17 7.49 -8.90
C ASN A 106 1.71 8.88 -9.40
N LEU A 107 2.32 9.97 -8.94
CA LEU A 107 2.13 11.34 -9.44
C LEU A 107 3.26 11.78 -10.38
N GLY A 108 3.83 10.84 -11.13
CA GLY A 108 4.89 11.14 -12.09
C GLY A 108 6.27 11.36 -11.46
N GLY A 109 6.51 10.79 -10.27
CA GLY A 109 7.78 10.97 -9.56
C GLY A 109 7.95 12.39 -9.00
N THR A 110 6.85 13.08 -8.68
CA THR A 110 6.92 14.42 -8.10
C THR A 110 7.30 14.34 -6.62
N ARG A 111 8.00 15.36 -6.13
CA ARG A 111 8.36 15.49 -4.72
C ARG A 111 7.57 16.66 -4.11
N ILE A 112 6.72 16.38 -3.14
CA ILE A 112 5.89 17.39 -2.46
C ILE A 112 6.35 17.49 -1.01
N ALA A 113 7.38 18.29 -0.75
CA ALA A 113 7.97 18.44 0.59
C ALA A 113 7.50 19.75 1.26
N PRO A 114 6.92 19.69 2.47
CA PRO A 114 6.46 20.86 3.23
C PRO A 114 7.60 21.62 3.95
N GLY A 115 8.86 21.32 3.65
CA GLY A 115 10.02 22.07 4.13
C GLY A 115 10.63 21.61 5.47
N PHE A 116 10.17 20.50 6.06
CA PHE A 116 10.82 19.87 7.20
C PHE A 116 11.36 18.48 6.86
N ASP A 117 12.48 18.12 7.49
CA ASP A 117 13.15 16.84 7.31
C ASP A 117 12.72 15.85 8.38
N ILE A 118 12.35 14.66 7.95
CA ILE A 118 11.87 13.54 8.78
C ILE A 118 12.82 12.34 8.71
N GLY A 119 14.00 12.52 8.10
CA GLY A 119 14.94 11.45 7.83
C GLY A 119 14.51 10.62 6.62
N GLN A 120 15.49 9.92 6.04
CA GLN A 120 15.25 9.01 4.93
C GLN A 120 14.80 7.64 5.45
N GLY A 121 13.94 6.97 4.70
CA GLY A 121 13.83 5.53 4.77
C GLY A 121 15.16 4.88 4.37
N TYR A 122 15.35 3.63 4.77
CA TYR A 122 16.61 2.93 4.51
C TYR A 122 16.34 1.49 4.09
N LEU A 123 17.31 0.92 3.38
CA LEU A 123 17.45 -0.52 3.21
C LEU A 123 18.86 -0.86 3.69
N ALA A 124 18.96 -1.48 4.86
CA ALA A 124 20.23 -1.89 5.44
C ALA A 124 20.38 -3.40 5.26
N GLY A 125 21.45 -3.81 4.59
CA GLY A 125 21.81 -5.22 4.45
C GLY A 125 22.18 -5.87 5.79
N PRO A 126 22.41 -7.19 5.80
CA PRO A 126 22.83 -7.90 7.01
C PRO A 126 24.16 -7.31 7.51
N SER A 127 24.21 -7.01 8.81
CA SER A 127 25.41 -6.48 9.46
C SER A 127 26.05 -7.56 10.31
N MET A 128 27.33 -7.81 10.08
CA MET A 128 28.14 -8.71 10.93
C MET A 128 28.41 -8.11 12.32
N VAL A 129 28.18 -6.80 12.50
CA VAL A 129 28.34 -6.10 13.77
C VAL A 129 26.99 -6.09 14.51
N GLY A 130 26.92 -6.76 15.66
CA GLY A 130 25.73 -6.83 16.51
C GLY A 130 24.78 -8.00 16.26
N GLY A 131 25.21 -9.02 15.49
CA GLY A 131 24.41 -10.25 15.29
C GLY A 131 23.18 -10.11 14.38
N ARG A 132 23.06 -8.99 13.66
CA ARG A 132 21.93 -8.72 12.75
C ARG A 132 22.14 -9.41 11.41
N SER A 133 21.81 -10.70 11.35
CA SER A 133 21.91 -11.52 10.13
C SER A 133 20.83 -11.22 9.06
N GLN A 134 19.90 -10.31 9.33
CA GLN A 134 18.76 -10.01 8.45
C GLN A 134 18.86 -8.57 7.93
N SER A 135 18.46 -8.36 6.67
CA SER A 135 18.32 -7.01 6.14
C SER A 135 17.09 -6.34 6.75
N THR A 136 17.20 -5.05 7.04
CA THR A 136 16.13 -4.23 7.62
C THR A 136 15.77 -3.11 6.65
N ALA A 137 14.52 -2.67 6.65
CA ALA A 137 14.09 -1.57 5.80
C ALA A 137 13.10 -0.65 6.48
N LYS A 138 13.06 0.62 6.08
CA LYS A 138 12.04 1.59 6.47
C LYS A 138 11.39 2.18 5.24
N TRP A 139 10.08 2.02 5.14
CA TRP A 139 9.28 2.48 4.00
C TRP A 139 8.23 3.50 4.44
N HIS A 140 7.97 4.47 3.57
CA HIS A 140 6.89 5.43 3.67
C HIS A 140 5.79 5.04 2.69
N VAL A 141 4.54 5.28 3.09
CA VAL A 141 3.34 5.05 2.29
C VAL A 141 2.59 6.36 2.09
N HIS A 142 2.31 6.71 0.84
CA HIS A 142 1.35 7.77 0.50
C HIS A 142 0.07 7.11 -0.01
N TRP A 143 -1.06 7.43 0.62
CA TRP A 143 -2.35 6.81 0.33
C TRP A 143 -3.27 7.78 -0.37
N TYR A 144 -3.76 7.38 -1.55
CA TYR A 144 -4.68 8.18 -2.34
C TYR A 144 -6.07 7.56 -2.38
N VAL A 145 -7.08 8.42 -2.35
CA VAL A 145 -8.44 8.06 -2.76
C VAL A 145 -8.43 8.02 -4.29
N TYR A 146 -8.67 6.85 -4.88
CA TYR A 146 -8.61 6.65 -6.33
C TYR A 146 -9.73 5.70 -6.80
N PRO A 147 -11.00 6.11 -6.74
CA PRO A 147 -12.13 5.33 -7.23
C PRO A 147 -12.17 5.39 -8.77
N LEU A 148 -11.33 4.56 -9.40
CA LEU A 148 -11.10 4.62 -10.84
C LEU A 148 -12.37 4.34 -11.66
N LEU A 149 -13.24 3.44 -11.18
CA LEU A 149 -14.49 3.10 -11.86
C LEU A 149 -15.47 4.27 -11.90
N TYR A 150 -15.44 5.13 -10.87
CA TYR A 150 -16.33 6.27 -10.77
C TYR A 150 -15.89 7.40 -11.72
N TRP A 151 -14.62 7.82 -11.66
CA TRP A 151 -14.15 8.92 -12.50
C TRP A 151 -14.22 8.56 -13.99
N MET A 152 -13.89 7.32 -14.38
CA MET A 152 -13.96 6.92 -15.79
C MET A 152 -15.38 6.63 -16.30
N GLU A 153 -16.40 6.80 -15.47
CA GLU A 153 -17.81 6.62 -15.84
C GLU A 153 -18.13 5.25 -16.47
N ILE A 154 -17.35 4.19 -16.16
CA ILE A 154 -17.54 2.86 -16.77
C ILE A 154 -18.81 2.18 -16.26
N LEU A 155 -19.21 2.47 -15.02
CA LEU A 155 -20.34 1.83 -14.31
C LEU A 155 -21.16 2.85 -13.52
N THR A 156 -21.48 3.99 -14.13
CA THR A 156 -22.19 5.13 -13.50
C THR A 156 -23.55 4.78 -12.90
N ASP A 157 -24.20 3.73 -13.40
CA ASP A 157 -25.59 3.40 -13.07
C ASP A 157 -25.75 2.54 -11.81
N PHE A 158 -24.65 2.17 -11.15
CA PHE A 158 -24.71 1.40 -9.91
C PHE A 158 -24.36 2.29 -8.71
N LEU A 159 -25.33 2.52 -7.82
CA LEU A 159 -25.22 3.22 -6.52
C LEU A 159 -24.22 2.59 -5.51
N CYS A 160 -23.43 1.61 -5.93
CA CYS A 160 -22.69 0.71 -5.07
C CYS A 160 -21.19 1.03 -4.92
N PHE A 161 -20.63 1.81 -5.84
CA PHE A 161 -19.22 2.17 -5.86
C PHE A 161 -18.94 3.37 -4.95
N GLU A 162 -17.67 3.55 -4.57
CA GLU A 162 -17.25 4.72 -3.82
C GLU A 162 -17.18 5.97 -4.71
N GLN A 163 -18.11 6.91 -4.51
CA GLN A 163 -18.16 8.18 -5.21
C GLN A 163 -17.27 9.20 -4.46
N ALA A 164 -16.01 9.31 -4.87
CA ALA A 164 -15.08 10.28 -4.32
C ALA A 164 -14.18 10.84 -5.42
N SER A 165 -13.65 12.04 -5.20
CA SER A 165 -12.63 12.62 -6.07
C SER A 165 -11.26 12.03 -5.78
N PHE A 166 -10.35 12.13 -6.75
CA PHE A 166 -8.95 11.84 -6.51
C PHE A 166 -8.39 12.81 -5.46
N ASP A 167 -7.76 12.27 -4.40
CA ASP A 167 -7.14 13.07 -3.36
C ASP A 167 -6.02 12.30 -2.64
N ILE A 168 -5.09 13.02 -2.04
CA ILE A 168 -4.03 12.50 -1.17
C ILE A 168 -4.61 12.41 0.24
N ALA A 169 -5.05 11.22 0.63
CA ALA A 169 -5.76 11.02 1.89
C ALA A 169 -4.83 10.83 3.09
N TYR A 170 -3.63 10.31 2.89
CA TYR A 170 -2.69 10.08 4.00
C TYR A 170 -1.24 10.11 3.55
N MET A 171 -0.37 10.65 4.40
CA MET A 171 1.08 10.65 4.22
C MET A 171 1.74 10.18 5.51
N THR A 172 2.40 9.03 5.47
CA THR A 172 3.01 8.41 6.67
C THR A 172 4.18 9.21 7.27
N GLU A 173 4.74 10.12 6.48
CA GLU A 173 5.78 11.08 6.83
C GLU A 173 5.37 11.99 8.00
N ILE A 174 4.09 12.35 8.07
CA ILE A 174 3.54 13.27 9.07
C ILE A 174 3.07 12.51 10.32
N ASP A 175 2.99 11.18 10.21
CA ASP A 175 2.42 10.33 11.24
C ASP A 175 3.49 9.77 12.20
N PRO A 176 3.52 10.24 13.46
CA PRO A 176 4.52 9.81 14.43
C PRO A 176 4.38 8.32 14.78
N LEU A 177 3.17 7.76 14.72
CA LEU A 177 2.92 6.33 14.96
C LEU A 177 3.50 5.46 13.84
N TRP A 178 3.78 6.01 12.66
CA TRP A 178 4.45 5.29 11.57
C TRP A 178 5.98 5.38 11.66
N GLN A 179 6.50 6.43 12.28
CA GLN A 179 7.95 6.67 12.35
C GLN A 179 8.62 5.91 13.49
N ASP A 180 7.92 5.66 14.59
CA ASP A 180 8.45 5.11 15.83
C ASP A 180 7.70 3.85 16.31
N ASP A 181 8.44 2.75 16.50
CA ASP A 181 7.90 1.46 16.96
C ASP A 181 7.23 1.53 18.33
N SER A 182 7.77 2.34 19.24
CA SER A 182 7.27 2.50 20.61
C SER A 182 5.95 3.26 20.64
N LEU A 183 5.81 4.27 19.77
CA LEU A 183 4.54 4.99 19.60
C LEU A 183 3.52 4.10 18.89
N THR A 184 3.92 3.30 17.88
CA THR A 184 3.01 2.35 17.24
C THR A 184 2.37 1.43 18.28
N ALA A 185 3.13 0.95 19.28
CA ALA A 185 2.62 0.04 20.32
C ALA A 185 1.39 0.54 21.08
N ILE A 186 1.09 1.86 21.05
CA ILE A 186 -0.15 2.43 21.59
C ILE A 186 -1.38 1.90 20.84
N ILE A 187 -1.32 1.77 19.51
CA ILE A 187 -2.45 1.32 18.68
C ILE A 187 -2.50 -0.21 18.52
N ASN A 188 -1.36 -0.90 18.67
CA ASN A 188 -1.25 -2.35 18.54
C ASN A 188 -0.53 -3.03 19.73
N PRO A 189 -1.02 -2.89 20.97
CA PRO A 189 -0.38 -3.51 22.14
C PRO A 189 -0.31 -5.05 22.02
N GLU A 190 -1.22 -5.65 21.25
CA GLU A 190 -1.24 -7.10 20.99
C GLU A 190 -0.01 -7.61 20.21
N ALA A 191 0.79 -6.73 19.60
CA ALA A 191 1.98 -7.12 18.84
C ALA A 191 2.99 -7.95 19.66
N ILE A 192 3.06 -7.71 20.97
CA ILE A 192 3.95 -8.44 21.89
C ILE A 192 3.59 -9.93 21.93
N VAL A 193 2.29 -10.26 21.88
CA VAL A 193 1.81 -11.65 21.90
C VAL A 193 2.25 -12.39 20.64
N PHE A 194 2.33 -11.71 19.50
CA PHE A 194 2.67 -12.28 18.20
C PHE A 194 4.16 -12.16 17.82
N ALA A 195 4.99 -11.59 18.70
CA ALA A 195 6.43 -11.50 18.53
C ALA A 195 7.18 -12.84 18.75
N ASN A 196 6.45 -13.91 19.07
CA ASN A 196 7.04 -15.22 19.33
C ASN A 196 7.30 -16.03 18.03
N PRO A 197 8.31 -16.92 18.00
CA PRO A 197 8.65 -17.69 16.79
C PRO A 197 7.53 -18.58 16.25
N ILE A 198 6.64 -19.08 17.10
CA ILE A 198 5.51 -19.94 16.69
C ILE A 198 4.49 -19.12 15.89
N ALA A 199 4.18 -17.90 16.34
CA ALA A 199 3.30 -16.98 15.64
C ALA A 199 3.89 -16.54 14.30
N GLN A 200 5.21 -16.35 14.22
CA GLN A 200 5.90 -16.04 12.97
C GLN A 200 5.90 -17.24 12.01
N ALA A 201 6.11 -18.46 12.53
CA ALA A 201 6.04 -19.69 11.73
C ALA A 201 4.64 -19.93 11.16
N ALA A 202 3.57 -19.54 11.86
CA ALA A 202 2.20 -19.62 11.36
C ALA A 202 1.98 -18.81 10.07
N CYS A 203 2.77 -17.77 9.83
CA CYS A 203 2.68 -16.97 8.60
C CYS A 203 3.07 -17.77 7.34
N ALA A 204 3.81 -18.87 7.47
CA ALA A 204 4.07 -19.77 6.34
C ALA A 204 2.78 -20.44 5.84
N GLY A 205 1.85 -20.79 6.74
CA GLY A 205 0.53 -21.32 6.36
C GLY A 205 -0.30 -20.29 5.60
N ASP A 206 -0.28 -19.04 6.05
CA ASP A 206 -0.94 -17.92 5.37
C ASP A 206 -0.31 -17.62 3.99
N CYS A 207 1.02 -17.76 3.86
CA CYS A 207 1.73 -17.64 2.59
C CYS A 207 1.23 -18.66 1.55
N ILE A 208 1.10 -19.93 1.97
CA ILE A 208 0.59 -21.00 1.10
C ILE A 208 -0.87 -20.74 0.73
N ALA A 209 -1.71 -20.42 1.71
CA ALA A 209 -3.13 -20.16 1.49
C ALA A 209 -3.37 -18.96 0.56
N GLY A 210 -2.69 -17.83 0.80
CA GLY A 210 -2.78 -16.62 -0.02
C GLY A 210 -2.23 -16.80 -1.43
N THR A 211 -1.21 -17.65 -1.60
CA THR A 211 -0.65 -17.97 -2.92
C THR A 211 -1.54 -18.93 -3.72
N ALA A 212 -2.13 -19.93 -3.07
CA ALA A 212 -2.98 -20.91 -3.73
C ALA A 212 -4.38 -20.35 -4.05
N ALA A 213 -5.00 -19.67 -3.07
CA ALA A 213 -6.35 -19.16 -3.14
C ALA A 213 -6.51 -17.81 -2.41
N LEU A 214 -6.98 -17.83 -1.17
CA LEU A 214 -7.25 -16.66 -0.35
C LEU A 214 -6.47 -16.73 0.96
N PRO A 215 -6.04 -15.58 1.51
CA PRO A 215 -5.36 -15.54 2.80
C PRO A 215 -6.28 -15.99 3.94
N LEU A 216 -5.67 -16.43 5.04
CA LEU A 216 -6.35 -16.87 6.25
C LEU A 216 -6.62 -15.67 7.14
N ASP A 217 -7.87 -15.19 7.18
CA ASP A 217 -8.26 -14.02 7.99
C ASP A 217 -8.08 -14.24 9.50
N ALA A 218 -8.09 -15.49 9.97
CA ALA A 218 -7.82 -15.84 11.37
C ALA A 218 -6.37 -15.49 11.80
N LEU A 219 -5.43 -15.52 10.85
CA LEU A 219 -4.02 -15.15 11.07
C LEU A 219 -3.81 -13.66 10.76
N PHE A 220 -4.57 -12.79 11.41
CA PHE A 220 -4.56 -11.34 11.13
C PHE A 220 -3.20 -10.67 11.37
N TRP A 221 -2.35 -11.24 12.23
CA TRP A 221 -0.98 -10.77 12.50
C TRP A 221 0.02 -11.17 11.40
N CYS A 222 -0.40 -11.97 10.43
CA CYS A 222 0.42 -12.44 9.32
C CYS A 222 0.03 -11.75 8.02
N ALA A 223 1.04 -11.33 7.26
CA ALA A 223 0.98 -10.89 5.89
C ALA A 223 1.52 -11.99 4.96
N GLY A 224 1.16 -13.26 5.18
CA GLY A 224 1.65 -14.43 4.44
C GLY A 224 3.15 -14.38 4.07
N CYS A 225 3.46 -14.49 2.78
CA CYS A 225 4.84 -14.53 2.29
C CYS A 225 5.61 -13.21 2.49
N GLN A 226 4.92 -12.12 2.81
CA GLN A 226 5.55 -10.85 3.11
C GLN A 226 6.07 -10.77 4.56
N GLY A 227 5.60 -11.61 5.49
CA GLY A 227 6.05 -11.63 6.89
C GLY A 227 4.97 -11.21 7.87
N SER A 228 5.34 -10.61 9.01
CA SER A 228 4.38 -10.20 10.03
C SER A 228 3.81 -8.80 9.81
N MET A 229 2.51 -8.65 10.04
CA MET A 229 1.82 -7.35 10.04
C MET A 229 2.30 -6.44 11.16
N TYR A 230 2.88 -6.96 12.23
CA TYR A 230 3.34 -6.14 13.33
C TYR A 230 4.85 -5.87 13.26
N PRO A 231 5.31 -4.69 13.70
CA PRO A 231 4.53 -3.51 14.09
C PRO A 231 3.78 -2.86 12.91
N LEU A 232 2.66 -2.17 13.17
CA LEU A 232 1.83 -1.47 12.15
C LEU A 232 2.47 -0.16 11.65
N ASN A 233 3.73 -0.24 11.23
CA ASN A 233 4.50 0.89 10.77
C ASN A 233 5.45 0.52 9.62
N GLY A 234 6.27 1.49 9.22
CA GLY A 234 7.19 1.36 8.08
C GLY A 234 8.42 0.51 8.33
N ASN A 235 8.70 0.10 9.58
CA ASN A 235 9.93 -0.59 9.96
C ASN A 235 9.81 -2.10 9.73
N ILE A 236 10.53 -2.60 8.72
CA ILE A 236 10.54 -4.00 8.31
C ILE A 236 11.80 -4.67 8.86
N PRO A 237 11.66 -5.62 9.81
CA PRO A 237 12.82 -6.26 10.44
C PRO A 237 13.49 -7.30 9.55
N ALA A 238 12.79 -7.83 8.56
CA ALA A 238 13.27 -8.85 7.62
C ALA A 238 12.87 -8.46 6.19
N SER A 239 13.77 -7.77 5.51
CA SER A 239 13.63 -7.38 4.10
C SER A 239 14.38 -8.37 3.21
N ILE A 240 13.66 -9.03 2.30
CA ILE A 240 14.26 -9.98 1.34
C ILE A 240 14.48 -9.30 0.00
N GLY A 241 13.56 -8.43 -0.39
CA GLY A 241 13.66 -7.63 -1.60
C GLY A 241 12.66 -6.49 -1.60
N HIS A 242 12.90 -5.51 -2.45
CA HIS A 242 12.12 -4.29 -2.55
C HIS A 242 10.61 -4.59 -2.66
N VAL A 243 10.16 -5.42 -3.61
CA VAL A 243 8.73 -5.74 -3.82
C VAL A 243 8.09 -6.40 -2.60
N GLN A 244 8.79 -7.36 -1.96
CA GLN A 244 8.24 -8.05 -0.80
C GLN A 244 8.06 -7.07 0.37
N SER A 245 9.05 -6.22 0.59
CA SER A 245 9.05 -5.25 1.69
C SER A 245 8.05 -4.12 1.46
N SER A 246 7.98 -3.56 0.26
CA SER A 246 6.99 -2.53 -0.06
C SER A 246 5.55 -3.04 0.02
N ARG A 247 5.29 -4.28 -0.42
CA ARG A 247 3.97 -4.92 -0.23
C ARG A 247 3.66 -5.16 1.23
N LEU A 248 4.65 -5.52 2.05
CA LEU A 248 4.47 -5.63 3.50
C LEU A 248 4.07 -4.27 4.10
N ALA A 249 4.81 -3.21 3.80
CA ALA A 249 4.51 -1.87 4.27
C ALA A 249 3.10 -1.43 3.88
N LEU A 250 2.69 -1.69 2.63
CA LEU A 250 1.33 -1.42 2.16
C LEU A 250 0.27 -2.21 2.94
N SER A 251 0.51 -3.51 3.18
CA SER A 251 -0.42 -4.34 3.96
C SER A 251 -0.55 -3.86 5.41
N ARG A 252 0.57 -3.47 6.03
CA ARG A 252 0.59 -2.90 7.38
C ARG A 252 -0.17 -1.58 7.45
N PHE A 253 0.04 -0.71 6.46
CA PHE A 253 -0.69 0.53 6.34
C PHE A 253 -2.20 0.30 6.18
N ALA A 254 -2.60 -0.62 5.29
CA ALA A 254 -4.01 -0.99 5.13
C ALA A 254 -4.62 -1.50 6.45
N TYR A 255 -3.90 -2.33 7.21
CA TYR A 255 -4.37 -2.79 8.51
C TYR A 255 -4.42 -1.63 9.53
N LYS A 256 -3.44 -0.75 9.56
CA LYS A 256 -3.47 0.46 10.39
C LYS A 256 -4.73 1.31 10.14
N MET A 257 -5.08 1.54 8.88
CA MET A 257 -6.31 2.28 8.52
C MET A 257 -7.57 1.62 9.07
N HIS A 258 -7.64 0.29 9.10
CA HIS A 258 -8.73 -0.44 9.72
C HIS A 258 -8.74 -0.27 11.25
N ARG A 259 -7.57 -0.35 11.88
CA ARG A 259 -7.42 -0.21 13.33
C ARG A 259 -7.81 1.18 13.83
N GLU A 260 -7.51 2.21 13.05
CA GLU A 260 -7.88 3.62 13.33
C GLU A 260 -9.33 3.95 12.93
N GLY A 261 -10.07 2.99 12.34
CA GLY A 261 -11.46 3.19 11.91
C GLY A 261 -11.62 4.04 10.65
N LEU A 262 -10.53 4.34 9.94
CA LEU A 262 -10.54 5.07 8.67
C LEU A 262 -10.94 4.18 7.48
N ALA A 263 -10.61 2.88 7.55
CA ALA A 263 -11.03 1.88 6.56
C ALA A 263 -12.19 1.00 7.06
N TRP A 264 -13.06 0.62 6.13
CA TRP A 264 -14.32 -0.05 6.42
C TRP A 264 -14.40 -1.42 5.74
N GLY A 265 -15.17 -2.31 6.35
CA GLY A 265 -15.59 -3.57 5.76
C GLY A 265 -16.64 -3.37 4.67
N THR A 266 -16.43 -4.03 3.53
CA THR A 266 -17.31 -3.93 2.34
C THR A 266 -17.65 -5.29 1.74
N MET A 267 -17.09 -6.38 2.26
CA MET A 267 -17.37 -7.75 1.83
C MET A 267 -18.38 -8.46 2.73
N GLY A 268 -18.99 -9.53 2.22
CA GLY A 268 -20.01 -10.34 2.91
C GLY A 268 -21.42 -9.77 2.82
N SER A 269 -22.35 -10.38 3.57
CA SER A 269 -23.75 -9.95 3.70
C SER A 269 -23.89 -8.63 4.47
N GLU A 270 -23.03 -8.39 5.46
CA GLU A 270 -23.01 -7.16 6.27
C GLU A 270 -22.70 -5.92 5.42
N GLY A 271 -21.94 -6.08 4.33
CA GLY A 271 -21.54 -5.00 3.43
C GLY A 271 -22.61 -4.57 2.41
N LEU A 272 -23.71 -5.33 2.28
CA LEU A 272 -24.70 -5.18 1.21
C LEU A 272 -25.36 -3.79 1.22
N CYS A 273 -25.83 -3.35 2.39
CA CYS A 273 -26.58 -2.10 2.51
C CYS A 273 -25.68 -0.94 2.93
N LYS A 274 -24.71 -1.20 3.82
CA LYS A 274 -23.80 -0.20 4.36
C LYS A 274 -22.43 -0.79 4.56
N LYS A 275 -21.41 0.07 4.55
CA LYS A 275 -20.07 -0.30 5.01
C LYS A 275 -20.14 -0.50 6.53
N TYR A 276 -19.38 -1.44 7.08
CA TYR A 276 -19.34 -1.71 8.52
C TYR A 276 -17.93 -1.49 9.07
N LEU A 277 -17.85 -1.18 10.37
CA LEU A 277 -16.54 -1.02 11.02
C LEU A 277 -15.85 -2.38 11.08
N MET A 278 -14.60 -2.43 10.63
CA MET A 278 -13.78 -3.64 10.62
C MET A 278 -12.43 -3.32 11.26
N PRO A 279 -12.30 -3.31 12.60
CA PRO A 279 -11.04 -2.94 13.26
C PRO A 279 -9.91 -3.96 13.03
N ILE A 280 -10.27 -5.23 12.89
CA ILE A 280 -9.35 -6.29 12.45
C ILE A 280 -9.58 -6.50 10.96
N MET A 281 -8.59 -6.14 10.16
CA MET A 281 -8.67 -6.22 8.71
C MET A 281 -8.86 -7.68 8.26
N ARG A 282 -9.91 -7.93 7.47
CA ARG A 282 -10.02 -9.17 6.69
C ARG A 282 -9.16 -9.04 5.44
N LYS A 283 -8.04 -9.77 5.40
CA LYS A 283 -7.07 -9.76 4.30
C LYS A 283 -7.71 -10.15 2.98
N GLN A 284 -8.70 -11.06 3.04
CA GLN A 284 -9.45 -11.50 1.86
C GLN A 284 -10.19 -10.36 1.14
N GLN A 285 -10.47 -9.23 1.81
CA GLN A 285 -11.11 -8.08 1.18
C GLN A 285 -10.21 -7.37 0.15
N TYR A 286 -8.89 -7.57 0.20
CA TYR A 286 -7.93 -6.77 -0.54
C TYR A 286 -7.06 -7.58 -1.51
N ARG A 287 -6.77 -6.98 -2.66
CA ARG A 287 -5.73 -7.44 -3.60
C ARG A 287 -4.87 -6.26 -4.02
N PHE A 288 -3.59 -6.50 -4.22
CA PHE A 288 -2.66 -5.46 -4.67
C PHE A 288 -2.16 -5.76 -6.06
N GLN A 289 -2.18 -4.73 -6.89
CA GLN A 289 -1.62 -4.74 -8.24
C GLN A 289 -0.50 -3.71 -8.29
N MET A 290 0.67 -4.09 -8.78
CA MET A 290 1.74 -3.13 -9.03
C MET A 290 1.40 -2.27 -10.27
N VAL A 291 1.59 -0.96 -10.15
CA VAL A 291 1.41 0.01 -11.25
C VAL A 291 2.71 0.76 -11.58
N ASN A 292 3.56 0.96 -10.57
CA ASN A 292 4.89 1.53 -10.70
C ASN A 292 5.91 0.62 -9.98
N PRO A 293 7.16 0.50 -10.49
CA PRO A 293 7.68 1.13 -11.71
C PRO A 293 7.24 0.41 -13.00
N ILE A 294 6.99 -0.90 -12.94
CA ILE A 294 6.52 -1.70 -14.09
C ILE A 294 5.15 -2.30 -13.76
N PRO A 295 4.07 -1.89 -14.45
CA PRO A 295 2.70 -2.29 -14.11
C PRO A 295 2.42 -3.77 -14.42
N THR A 296 1.79 -4.48 -13.48
CA THR A 296 1.38 -5.87 -13.65
C THR A 296 -0.05 -5.92 -14.17
N VAL A 297 -0.21 -5.93 -15.50
CA VAL A 297 -1.50 -5.74 -16.18
C VAL A 297 -2.21 -7.05 -16.56
N SER A 298 -1.48 -8.15 -16.59
CA SER A 298 -1.98 -9.45 -17.06
C SER A 298 -1.38 -10.62 -16.26
N GLY A 299 -2.03 -11.78 -16.35
CA GLY A 299 -1.65 -13.00 -15.64
C GLY A 299 -2.41 -13.20 -14.32
N ARG A 300 -2.48 -14.46 -13.87
CA ARG A 300 -3.26 -14.87 -12.68
C ARG A 300 -2.93 -14.03 -11.45
N PHE A 301 -1.65 -13.72 -11.24
CA PHE A 301 -1.15 -13.03 -10.06
C PHE A 301 -1.00 -11.51 -10.21
N ALA A 302 -1.59 -10.92 -11.25
CA ALA A 302 -1.55 -9.46 -11.48
C ALA A 302 -2.13 -8.65 -10.31
N CYS A 303 -3.25 -9.09 -9.74
CA CYS A 303 -3.80 -8.60 -8.46
C CYS A 303 -3.74 -9.71 -7.41
N SER A 304 -2.55 -9.98 -6.90
CA SER A 304 -2.42 -11.01 -5.87
C SER A 304 -2.99 -10.52 -4.54
N ALA A 305 -3.61 -11.44 -3.79
CA ALA A 305 -4.14 -11.13 -2.47
C ALA A 305 -3.00 -10.75 -1.50
N ILE A 306 -3.36 -10.10 -0.39
CA ILE A 306 -2.43 -9.92 0.73
C ILE A 306 -1.95 -11.30 1.19
N GLY A 307 -0.64 -11.47 1.41
CA GLY A 307 -0.06 -12.74 1.85
C GLY A 307 0.44 -13.65 0.73
N ALA A 308 0.07 -13.40 -0.53
CA ALA A 308 0.51 -14.23 -1.66
C ALA A 308 1.99 -14.01 -2.02
N SER A 309 2.64 -15.01 -2.60
CA SER A 309 4.03 -14.90 -3.08
C SER A 309 4.19 -13.79 -4.11
N THR A 310 5.27 -13.01 -3.98
CA THR A 310 5.67 -11.99 -4.96
C THR A 310 6.43 -12.59 -6.15
N MET A 311 6.84 -13.85 -6.07
CA MET A 311 7.48 -14.60 -7.16
C MET A 311 6.48 -15.61 -7.76
N PRO A 312 6.29 -15.71 -9.10
CA PRO A 312 6.99 -15.00 -10.19
C PRO A 312 6.47 -13.63 -10.67
N PRO A 313 5.21 -13.18 -10.42
CA PRO A 313 4.62 -12.05 -11.18
C PRO A 313 5.38 -10.74 -11.03
N ASP A 314 6.04 -10.54 -9.89
CA ASP A 314 6.77 -9.31 -9.56
C ASP A 314 8.30 -9.46 -9.67
N ALA A 315 8.78 -10.61 -10.16
CA ALA A 315 10.20 -10.83 -10.40
C ALA A 315 10.71 -9.91 -11.52
N GLY A 316 11.84 -9.24 -11.29
CA GLY A 316 12.45 -8.31 -12.25
C GLY A 316 11.73 -6.98 -12.42
N ARG A 317 10.69 -6.70 -11.61
CA ARG A 317 9.97 -5.43 -11.66
C ARG A 317 10.57 -4.33 -10.80
N ALA A 318 11.42 -4.70 -9.84
CA ALA A 318 12.28 -3.75 -9.14
C ALA A 318 13.68 -3.79 -9.78
N PHE A 319 14.24 -2.62 -10.07
CA PHE A 319 15.55 -2.46 -10.67
C PHE A 319 16.29 -1.27 -10.02
N PRO A 320 17.62 -1.31 -9.92
CA PRO A 320 18.39 -0.28 -9.22
C PRO A 320 18.30 1.10 -9.88
N ALA A 321 18.56 2.16 -9.12
CA ALA A 321 18.67 3.56 -9.54
C ALA A 321 17.39 4.27 -10.01
N GLY A 322 16.30 3.53 -10.33
CA GLY A 322 15.02 4.13 -10.69
C GLY A 322 13.77 3.26 -10.51
N GLY A 323 13.93 1.99 -10.12
CA GLY A 323 12.82 1.05 -9.90
C GLY A 323 12.68 0.63 -8.44
N GLU A 324 13.20 1.45 -7.51
CA GLU A 324 13.18 1.21 -6.07
C GLU A 324 11.95 1.80 -5.38
N ASP A 325 11.28 2.74 -6.04
CA ASP A 325 10.03 3.35 -5.60
C ASP A 325 8.85 2.66 -6.30
N MET A 326 7.88 2.19 -5.53
CA MET A 326 6.75 1.42 -6.07
C MET A 326 5.44 2.14 -5.91
N GLY A 327 4.55 1.88 -6.86
CA GLY A 327 3.14 2.24 -6.77
C GLY A 327 2.28 0.98 -6.85
N TYR A 328 1.24 0.93 -6.03
CA TYR A 328 0.27 -0.15 -6.00
C TYR A 328 -1.15 0.38 -6.14
N LEU A 329 -1.92 -0.25 -7.04
CA LEU A 329 -3.36 -0.12 -7.07
C LEU A 329 -3.98 -1.15 -6.13
N VAL A 330 -4.81 -0.66 -5.21
CA VAL A 330 -5.47 -1.45 -4.19
C VAL A 330 -6.90 -1.74 -4.63
N TRP A 331 -7.14 -3.01 -4.88
CA TRP A 331 -8.45 -3.55 -5.20
C TRP A 331 -9.14 -3.99 -3.91
N ARG A 332 -10.42 -3.62 -3.77
CA ARG A 332 -11.26 -3.99 -2.64
C ARG A 332 -12.46 -4.79 -3.14
N LYS A 333 -12.79 -5.88 -2.46
CA LYS A 333 -14.05 -6.60 -2.70
C LYS A 333 -15.22 -5.77 -2.18
N ARG A 334 -16.21 -5.55 -3.04
CA ARG A 334 -17.45 -4.85 -2.71
C ARG A 334 -18.62 -5.79 -2.97
N ASN A 335 -19.38 -6.06 -1.91
CA ASN A 335 -20.72 -6.62 -2.02
C ASN A 335 -21.71 -5.50 -1.72
N CYS A 336 -22.72 -5.33 -2.57
CA CYS A 336 -23.67 -4.24 -2.44
C CYS A 336 -25.04 -4.64 -3.00
N CYS A 337 -26.09 -4.02 -2.47
CA CYS A 337 -27.45 -4.14 -2.97
C CYS A 337 -27.74 -3.02 -3.98
N VAL A 338 -27.94 -3.39 -5.25
CA VAL A 338 -28.26 -2.48 -6.35
C VAL A 338 -29.78 -2.38 -6.47
N PHE A 339 -30.31 -1.16 -6.53
CA PHE A 339 -31.74 -0.87 -6.72
C PHE A 339 -31.99 -0.28 -8.10
#